data_AF-A0A1T0B2H7-F1
#
_entry.id   AF-A0A1T0B2H7-F1
#
_cell.length_a   1.000
_cell.length_b   1.000
_cell.length_c   1.000
_cell.angle_alpha   90.00
_cell.angle_beta   90.00
_cell.angle_gamma   90.00
#
_symmetry.space_group_name_H-M   'P 1'
#
loop_
_entity.id
_entity.type
_entity.pdbx_description
1 polymer ?
#
loop_
_entity_poly.entity_id
_entity_poly.type
_entity_poly.pdbx_seq_one_letter_code
_entity_poly.pdbx_strand_id
1 'polypeptide(L)'
;MTDLIQQRSKTHGDFIQGAEIFASEMKQVAQKWLDGHLDNCQFYALTMQSVKRTRILGGNPHFADHWEDLANYATLGGRLNLTDEEDLTEEEEAPAVALPVVNFTKA
;
A
#
# COMPACT_ATOMS: atom_id res chain seq x y z
N MET A 1 12.69 25.10 -2.69
CA MET A 1 11.98 23.84 -3.03
C MET A 1 12.95 22.64 -3.11
N THR A 2 14.21 22.86 -3.46
CA THR A 2 15.24 21.83 -3.70
C THR A 2 15.73 21.11 -2.44
N ASP A 3 15.90 21.82 -1.33
CA ASP A 3 16.68 21.31 -0.20
C ASP A 3 16.01 20.13 0.49
N LEU A 4 14.69 20.19 0.67
CA LEU A 4 13.93 19.09 1.27
C LEU A 4 13.92 17.85 0.37
N ILE A 5 13.76 18.02 -0.94
CA ILE A 5 13.79 16.90 -1.90
C ILE A 5 15.16 16.21 -1.86
N GLN A 6 16.22 17.00 -1.81
CA GLN A 6 17.60 16.52 -1.80
C GLN A 6 18.02 15.92 -0.45
N GLN A 7 17.41 16.38 0.65
CA GLN A 7 17.54 15.72 1.95
C GLN A 7 16.81 14.39 1.97
N ARG A 8 15.57 14.32 1.43
CA ARG A 8 14.77 13.09 1.42
C ARG A 8 15.31 12.03 0.46
N SER A 9 15.93 12.40 -0.65
CA SER A 9 16.52 11.41 -1.57
C SER A 9 17.61 10.55 -0.91
N LYS A 10 18.29 11.06 0.13
CA LYS A 10 19.29 10.31 0.90
C LYS A 10 18.72 9.09 1.63
N THR A 11 17.44 9.13 1.98
CA THR A 11 16.76 8.02 2.66
C THR A 11 15.77 7.31 1.74
N HIS A 12 15.07 8.06 0.89
CA HIS A 12 13.94 7.58 0.09
C HIS A 12 14.32 7.17 -1.34
N GLY A 13 15.57 7.39 -1.74
CA GLY A 13 16.06 7.06 -3.08
C GLY A 13 15.64 8.04 -4.17
N ASP A 14 15.96 7.67 -5.40
CA ASP A 14 15.48 8.37 -6.60
C ASP A 14 13.99 8.09 -6.84
N PHE A 15 13.26 9.11 -7.32
CA PHE A 15 11.82 8.98 -7.53
C PHE A 15 11.45 8.11 -8.73
N ILE A 16 12.20 8.21 -9.84
CA ILE A 16 11.91 7.46 -11.07
C ILE A 16 12.17 5.98 -10.83
N GLN A 17 13.34 5.65 -10.25
CA GLN A 17 13.65 4.27 -9.86
C GLN A 17 12.65 3.73 -8.84
N GLY A 18 12.26 4.55 -7.85
CA GLY A 18 11.25 4.17 -6.88
C GLY A 18 9.89 3.82 -7.52
N ALA A 19 9.48 4.56 -8.54
CA ALA A 19 8.23 4.30 -9.26
C ALA A 19 8.25 2.94 -9.98
N GLU A 20 9.37 2.56 -10.58
CA GLU A 20 9.54 1.26 -11.23
C GLU A 20 9.47 0.10 -10.23
N ILE A 21 10.19 0.21 -9.11
CA ILE A 21 10.16 -0.79 -8.03
C ILE A 21 8.75 -0.91 -7.45
N PHE A 22 8.10 0.22 -7.17
CA PHE A 22 6.73 0.20 -6.63
C PHE A 22 5.74 -0.47 -7.59
N ALA A 23 5.84 -0.20 -8.89
CA ALA A 23 5.00 -0.82 -9.89
C ALA A 23 5.18 -2.35 -9.95
N SER A 24 6.40 -2.87 -9.79
CA SER A 24 6.62 -4.31 -9.75
C SER A 24 6.05 -4.96 -8.49
N GLU A 25 6.20 -4.29 -7.33
CA GLU A 25 5.68 -4.75 -6.05
C GLU A 25 4.13 -4.77 -6.02
N MET A 26 3.49 -3.76 -6.61
CA MET A 26 2.04 -3.59 -6.51
C MET A 26 1.21 -4.47 -7.45
N LYS A 27 1.82 -5.06 -8.48
CA LYS A 27 1.08 -5.79 -9.52
C LYS A 27 0.19 -6.91 -8.94
N GLN A 28 0.75 -7.72 -8.04
CA GLN A 28 -0.01 -8.83 -7.44
C GLN A 28 -1.03 -8.34 -6.41
N VAL A 29 -0.68 -7.32 -5.61
CA VAL A 29 -1.56 -6.73 -4.60
C VAL A 29 -2.81 -6.14 -5.24
N ALA A 30 -2.64 -5.33 -6.30
CA ALA A 30 -3.73 -4.72 -7.03
C ALA A 30 -4.63 -5.77 -7.70
N GLN A 31 -4.04 -6.81 -8.30
CA GLN A 31 -4.81 -7.90 -8.88
C GLN A 31 -5.66 -8.61 -7.83
N LYS A 32 -5.09 -8.96 -6.67
CA LYS A 32 -5.83 -9.64 -5.60
C LYS A 32 -6.94 -8.80 -5.00
N TRP A 33 -6.77 -7.49 -4.92
CA TRP A 33 -7.85 -6.59 -4.51
C TRP A 33 -8.97 -6.53 -5.54
N LEU A 34 -8.65 -6.38 -6.83
CA LEU A 34 -9.65 -6.38 -7.91
C LEU A 34 -10.42 -7.72 -8.02
N ASP A 35 -9.75 -8.83 -7.71
CA ASP A 35 -10.35 -10.16 -7.65
C ASP A 35 -11.24 -10.37 -6.40
N GLY A 36 -11.31 -9.40 -5.49
CA GLY A 36 -12.10 -9.47 -4.25
C GLY A 36 -11.48 -10.33 -3.14
N HIS A 37 -10.18 -10.64 -3.22
CA HIS A 37 -9.48 -11.43 -2.20
C HIS A 37 -8.96 -10.61 -1.02
N LEU A 38 -8.97 -9.27 -1.14
CA LEU A 38 -8.50 -8.35 -0.11
C LEU A 38 -9.59 -7.33 0.16
N ASP A 39 -9.86 -7.05 1.43
CA ASP A 39 -10.68 -5.89 1.80
C ASP A 39 -9.90 -4.58 1.63
N ASN A 40 -10.59 -3.44 1.76
CA ASN A 40 -9.97 -2.13 1.56
C ASN A 40 -8.88 -1.81 2.60
N CYS A 41 -9.02 -2.32 3.83
CA CYS A 41 -8.02 -2.12 4.89
C CYS A 41 -6.74 -2.89 4.57
N GLN A 42 -6.88 -4.16 4.19
CA GLN A 42 -5.78 -5.03 3.77
C GLN A 42 -5.08 -4.49 2.53
N PHE A 43 -5.83 -4.05 1.51
CA PHE A 43 -5.28 -3.43 0.31
C PHE A 43 -4.48 -2.16 0.64
N TYR A 44 -5.02 -1.29 1.49
CA TYR A 44 -4.34 -0.07 1.93
C TYR A 44 -3.05 -0.40 2.69
N ALA A 45 -3.10 -1.32 3.65
CA ALA A 45 -1.94 -1.74 4.42
C ALA A 45 -0.83 -2.33 3.52
N LEU A 46 -1.19 -3.24 2.61
CA LEU A 46 -0.24 -3.83 1.65
C LEU A 46 0.34 -2.79 0.70
N THR A 47 -0.46 -1.79 0.30
CA THR A 47 0.03 -0.66 -0.51
C THR A 47 1.07 0.14 0.25
N MET A 48 0.81 0.49 1.51
CA MET A 48 1.75 1.23 2.35
C MET A 48 3.03 0.43 2.63
N GLN A 49 2.93 -0.88 2.85
CA GLN A 49 4.10 -1.74 2.95
C GLN A 49 4.91 -1.75 1.65
N SER A 50 4.27 -1.85 0.48
CA SER A 50 4.96 -1.76 -0.81
C SER A 50 5.71 -0.44 -0.98
N VAL A 51 5.11 0.69 -0.57
CA VAL A 51 5.81 1.99 -0.55
C VAL A 51 7.07 1.94 0.30
N LYS A 52 7.00 1.33 1.49
CA LYS A 52 8.16 1.23 2.39
C LYS A 52 9.24 0.29 1.86
N ARG A 53 8.85 -0.85 1.27
CA ARG A 53 9.78 -1.75 0.55
C ARG A 53 10.45 -1.03 -0.61
N THR A 54 9.74 -0.21 -1.38
CA THR A 54 10.34 0.63 -2.42
C THR A 54 11.44 1.55 -1.86
N ARG A 55 11.23 2.18 -0.69
CA ARG A 55 12.25 3.03 -0.07
C ARG A 55 13.46 2.26 0.44
N ILE A 56 13.25 1.03 0.93
CA ILE A 56 14.34 0.14 1.35
C ILE A 56 15.17 -0.32 0.15
N LEU A 57 14.51 -0.70 -0.96
CA LEU A 57 15.16 -1.24 -2.15
C LEU A 57 15.83 -0.16 -3.02
N GLY A 58 15.21 1.01 -3.16
CA GLY A 58 15.73 2.11 -3.98
C GLY A 58 16.46 3.21 -3.21
N GLY A 59 16.44 3.17 -1.87
CA GLY A 59 16.96 4.22 -0.99
C GLY A 59 17.94 3.68 0.05
N ASN A 60 17.81 4.13 1.29
CA ASN A 60 18.66 3.70 2.40
C ASN A 60 18.00 2.54 3.18
N PRO A 61 18.45 1.29 3.03
CA PRO A 61 17.90 0.15 3.74
C PRO A 61 18.17 0.19 5.25
N HIS A 62 19.08 1.04 5.73
CA HIS A 62 19.39 1.19 7.16
C HIS A 62 18.55 2.29 7.85
N PHE A 63 17.62 2.93 7.15
CA PHE A 63 16.74 3.91 7.76
C PHE A 63 15.59 3.23 8.51
N ALA A 64 15.68 3.21 9.84
CA ALA A 64 14.83 2.42 10.73
C ALA A 64 13.31 2.66 10.54
N ASP A 65 12.90 3.91 10.32
CA ASP A 65 11.51 4.33 10.06
C ASP A 65 10.82 3.46 9.00
N HIS A 66 11.55 3.04 7.96
CA HIS A 66 10.96 2.24 6.89
C HIS A 66 10.56 0.84 7.33
N TRP A 67 11.32 0.24 8.26
CA TRP A 67 11.04 -1.07 8.83
C TRP A 67 9.98 -1.01 9.92
N GLU A 68 10.02 0.02 10.76
CA GLU A 68 9.02 0.27 11.81
C GLU A 68 7.63 0.44 11.19
N ASP A 69 7.52 1.27 10.15
CA ASP A 69 6.26 1.45 9.43
C ASP A 69 5.77 0.15 8.78
N LEU A 70 6.66 -0.66 8.19
CA LEU A 70 6.28 -1.94 7.59
C LEU A 70 5.64 -2.88 8.63
N ALA A 71 6.23 -2.97 9.82
CA ALA A 71 5.69 -3.74 10.93
C ALA A 71 4.33 -3.19 11.38
N ASN A 72 4.21 -1.88 11.55
CA ASN A 72 2.95 -1.24 11.96
C ASN A 72 1.83 -1.45 10.94
N TYR A 73 2.10 -1.33 9.64
CA TYR A 73 1.10 -1.61 8.61
C TYR A 73 0.73 -3.10 8.55
N ALA A 74 1.65 -4.01 8.86
CA ALA A 74 1.32 -5.44 8.98
C ALA A 74 0.37 -5.68 10.17
N THR A 75 0.64 -5.03 11.31
CA THR A 75 -0.25 -5.08 12.48
C THR A 75 -1.65 -4.55 12.15
N LEU A 76 -1.74 -3.35 11.56
CA LEU A 76 -3.04 -2.72 11.25
C LEU A 76 -3.80 -3.49 10.15
N GLY A 77 -3.14 -3.88 9.07
CA GLY A 77 -3.77 -4.60 7.96
C GLY A 77 -4.19 -6.03 8.33
N GLY A 78 -3.44 -6.68 9.21
CA GLY A 78 -3.81 -7.97 9.80
C GLY A 78 -4.78 -7.84 10.96
N ARG A 79 -5.18 -6.62 11.35
CA ARG A 79 -6.02 -6.32 12.52
C ARG A 79 -5.47 -6.94 13.82
N LEU A 80 -4.16 -7.11 13.92
CA LEU A 80 -3.49 -7.76 15.06
C LEU A 80 -3.48 -6.90 16.33
N ASN A 81 -3.86 -5.63 16.21
CA ASN A 81 -4.04 -4.71 17.33
C ASN A 81 -5.44 -4.80 17.96
N LEU A 82 -6.37 -5.54 17.36
CA LEU A 82 -7.70 -5.75 17.95
C LEU A 82 -7.59 -6.83 19.01
N THR A 83 -8.06 -6.55 20.22
CA THR A 83 -8.29 -7.56 21.27
C THR A 83 -9.68 -8.16 21.10
N ASP A 84 -9.85 -9.44 21.42
CA ASP A 84 -11.02 -10.30 21.12
C ASP A 84 -12.43 -9.76 21.49
N GLU A 85 -12.55 -8.59 22.13
CA GLU A 85 -13.83 -8.01 22.59
C GLU A 85 -14.32 -6.80 21.77
N GLU A 86 -13.54 -6.24 20.85
CA GLU A 86 -13.95 -5.11 20.01
C GLU A 86 -13.88 -5.46 18.51
N ASP A 87 -15.03 -5.39 17.84
CA ASP A 87 -15.17 -5.18 16.38
C ASP A 87 -14.76 -6.31 15.42
N LEU A 88 -15.29 -7.52 15.62
CA LEU A 88 -15.67 -8.36 14.49
C LEU A 88 -17.19 -8.39 14.35
N THR A 89 -17.82 -7.22 14.19
CA THR A 89 -19.13 -7.21 13.54
C THR A 89 -18.89 -7.70 12.12
N GLU A 90 -19.49 -8.84 11.76
CA GLU A 90 -19.54 -9.36 10.39
C GLU A 90 -19.76 -8.17 9.46
N GLU A 91 -18.81 -7.89 8.56
CA GLU A 91 -19.04 -6.92 7.49
C GLU A 91 -20.36 -7.33 6.84
N GLU A 92 -21.42 -6.54 7.03
CA GLU A 92 -22.57 -6.57 6.14
C GLU A 92 -21.97 -6.52 4.74
N GLU A 93 -22.14 -7.59 3.96
CA GLU A 93 -21.61 -7.70 2.61
C GLU A 93 -21.85 -6.36 1.90
N ALA A 94 -20.80 -5.57 1.73
CA ALA A 94 -20.94 -4.27 1.10
C ALA A 94 -21.55 -4.55 -0.28
N PRO A 95 -22.77 -4.05 -0.57
CA PRO A 95 -23.43 -4.41 -1.81
C PRO A 95 -22.50 -3.98 -2.93
N ALA A 96 -22.11 -4.94 -3.77
CA ALA A 96 -21.19 -4.73 -4.88
C ALA A 96 -21.59 -3.43 -5.59
N VAL A 97 -20.81 -2.37 -5.35
CA VAL A 97 -21.06 -1.08 -5.96
C VAL A 97 -20.75 -1.28 -7.43
N ALA A 98 -21.78 -1.59 -8.21
CA ALA A 98 -21.71 -1.65 -9.66
C ALA A 98 -21.35 -0.25 -10.13
N LEU A 99 -20.05 0.00 -10.33
CA LEU A 99 -19.57 1.22 -10.95
C LEU A 99 -20.16 1.29 -12.37
N PRO A 100 -20.69 2.44 -12.79
CA PRO A 100 -21.24 2.59 -14.13
C PRO A 100 -20.14 2.32 -15.17
N VAL A 101 -20.43 1.43 -16.11
CA VAL A 101 -19.56 1.14 -17.25
C VAL A 101 -19.54 2.36 -18.17
N VAL A 102 -18.43 3.10 -18.18
CA VAL A 102 -18.19 4.15 -19.17
C VAL A 102 -17.78 3.46 -20.47
N ASN A 103 -18.70 3.43 -21.45
CA ASN A 103 -18.40 2.97 -22.80
C ASN A 103 -17.47 3.98 -23.49
N PHE A 104 -16.18 3.67 -23.52
CA PHE A 104 -15.24 4.33 -24.41
C PHE A 104 -15.37 3.77 -25.82
N THR A 105 -16.50 4.06 -26.48
CA THR A 105 -16.56 3.94 -27.93
C THR A 105 -15.65 5.04 -28.48
N LYS A 106 -14.52 4.60 -29.04
CA LYS A 106 -13.51 5.42 -29.72
C LYS A 106 -14.14 6.30 -30.80
N ALA A 107 -13.49 7.44 -31.03
CA ALA A 107 -13.67 8.34 -32.17
C ALA A 107 -13.65 7.59 -33.52
#